data_AF-A0A8J4TLE0-F1
#
_entry.id   AF-A0A8J4TLE0-F1
#
_cell.length_a   1.000
_cell.length_b   1.000
_cell.length_c   1.000
_cell.angle_alpha   90.00
_cell.angle_beta   90.00
_cell.angle_gamma   90.00
#
_symmetry.space_group_name_H-M   'P 1'
#
loop_
_entity.id
_entity.type
_entity.pdbx_description
1 polymer ?
#
loop_
_entity_poly.entity_id
_entity_poly.type
_entity_poly.pdbx_seq_one_letter_code
_entity_poly.pdbx_strand_id
1 'polypeptide(L)'
;MLLTLWMQSTTDQELCLGEKEAQLSLAILELALFWLQKPRLIEKLFKVFVPRYRLYRRAYTSLHRLPRTHYPSAHAFHAEGFAVLELRGNPWPAVRAANRGRDSEPYRHNYLINILVAAAQKSVLPAGSQSSTSSP
;
A
#
# COMPACT_ATOMS: atom_id res chain seq x y z
N MET A 1 8.71 -33.68 7.12
CA MET A 1 8.26 -34.04 8.49
C MET A 1 7.59 -32.88 9.23
N LEU A 2 8.17 -31.67 9.28
CA LEU A 2 7.53 -30.52 9.97
C LEU A 2 6.28 -30.00 9.25
N LEU A 3 6.29 -29.92 7.92
CA LEU A 3 5.15 -29.52 7.09
C LEU A 3 3.93 -30.45 7.26
N THR A 4 4.17 -31.76 7.28
CA THR A 4 3.13 -32.78 7.42
C THR A 4 2.51 -32.77 8.82
N LEU A 5 3.32 -32.56 9.86
CA LEU A 5 2.86 -32.38 11.24
C LEU A 5 2.07 -31.08 11.44
N TRP A 6 2.48 -30.01 10.77
CA TRP A 6 1.77 -28.73 10.82
C TRP A 6 0.43 -28.82 10.09
N MET A 7 0.41 -29.45 8.91
CA MET A 7 -0.85 -29.72 8.20
C MET A 7 -1.81 -30.57 9.03
N GLN A 8 -1.32 -31.61 9.72
CA GLN A 8 -2.10 -32.44 10.66
C GLN A 8 -2.55 -31.70 11.93
N SER A 9 -1.81 -30.69 12.41
CA SER A 9 -2.26 -29.85 13.51
C SER A 9 -3.31 -28.83 13.07
N THR A 10 -3.29 -28.40 11.80
CA THR A 10 -4.30 -27.52 11.22
C THR A 10 -5.53 -28.26 10.71
N THR A 11 -5.56 -29.59 10.64
CA THR A 11 -6.81 -30.30 10.28
C THR A 11 -7.90 -30.14 11.35
N ASP A 12 -7.52 -29.88 12.61
CA ASP A 12 -8.47 -29.52 13.68
C ASP A 12 -8.93 -28.05 13.62
N GLN A 13 -8.22 -27.21 12.87
CA GLN A 13 -8.59 -25.84 12.53
C GLN A 13 -8.82 -25.78 11.02
N GLU A 14 -9.97 -26.24 10.55
CA GLU A 14 -10.37 -26.18 9.14
C GLU A 14 -9.97 -24.85 8.52
N LEU A 15 -8.85 -24.86 7.79
CA LEU A 15 -8.44 -23.79 6.94
C LEU A 15 -9.41 -23.86 5.77
N CYS A 16 -10.59 -23.23 5.87
CA CYS A 16 -11.56 -23.12 4.77
C CYS A 16 -10.99 -22.20 3.68
N LEU A 17 -9.87 -22.57 3.08
CA LEU A 17 -9.35 -21.99 1.87
C LEU A 17 -10.23 -22.58 0.76
N GLY A 18 -11.29 -21.84 0.41
CA GLY A 18 -12.28 -22.31 -0.56
C GLY A 18 -11.65 -22.73 -1.90
N GLU A 19 -12.42 -23.47 -2.69
CA GLU A 19 -12.13 -24.23 -3.93
C GLU A 19 -11.22 -23.58 -5.00
N LYS A 20 -10.77 -22.33 -4.83
CA LYS A 20 -9.77 -21.65 -5.67
C LYS A 20 -8.32 -22.05 -5.39
N GLU A 21 -8.06 -23.02 -4.52
CA GLU A 21 -6.71 -23.51 -4.18
C GLU A 21 -6.00 -24.29 -5.31
N ALA A 22 -6.69 -24.65 -6.39
CA ALA A 22 -6.16 -25.56 -7.40
C ALA A 22 -4.94 -25.07 -8.21
N GLN A 23 -4.38 -23.88 -7.96
CA GLN A 23 -3.23 -23.33 -8.71
C GLN A 23 -2.17 -22.64 -7.83
N LEU A 24 -2.19 -22.82 -6.51
CA LEU A 24 -1.11 -22.31 -5.65
C LEU A 24 0.08 -23.28 -5.69
N SER A 25 1.25 -22.80 -6.14
CA SER A 25 2.43 -23.65 -6.18
C SER A 25 2.86 -24.00 -4.75
N LEU A 26 3.21 -25.26 -4.55
CA LEU A 26 3.70 -25.78 -3.27
C LEU A 26 4.85 -24.93 -2.72
N ALA A 27 5.75 -24.48 -3.59
CA ALA A 27 6.86 -23.59 -3.24
C ALA A 27 6.42 -22.26 -2.61
N ILE A 28 5.30 -21.66 -3.06
CA ILE A 28 4.76 -20.42 -2.46
C ILE A 28 4.22 -20.69 -1.07
N LEU A 29 3.55 -21.83 -0.87
CA LEU A 29 3.03 -22.22 0.44
C LEU A 29 4.17 -22.47 1.44
N GLU A 30 5.21 -23.20 1.03
CA GLU A 30 6.39 -23.43 1.86
C GLU A 30 7.09 -22.13 2.24
N LEU A 31 7.26 -21.21 1.28
CA LEU A 31 7.84 -19.90 1.53
C LEU A 31 6.97 -19.08 2.50
N ALA A 32 5.65 -19.12 2.35
CA ALA A 32 4.73 -18.44 3.25
C ALA A 32 4.82 -19.01 4.67
N LEU A 33 4.89 -20.33 4.82
CA LEU A 33 5.08 -21.01 6.11
C LEU A 33 6.41 -20.68 6.76
N PHE A 34 7.47 -20.52 5.96
CA PHE A 34 8.79 -20.14 6.46
C PHE A 34 8.79 -18.73 7.07
N TRP A 35 8.20 -17.74 6.38
CA TRP A 35 8.19 -16.35 6.85
C TRP A 35 7.08 -16.05 7.88
N LEU A 36 5.93 -16.71 7.78
CA LEU A 36 4.77 -16.47 8.63
C LEU A 36 4.61 -17.61 9.64
N GLN A 37 5.14 -17.40 10.84
CA GLN A 37 5.10 -18.39 11.93
C GLN A 37 3.68 -18.74 12.41
N LYS A 38 2.67 -17.90 12.15
CA LYS A 38 1.30 -18.08 12.65
C LYS A 38 0.34 -18.51 11.53
N PRO A 39 -0.42 -19.61 11.66
CA PRO A 39 -1.34 -20.13 10.63
C PRO A 39 -2.35 -19.09 10.15
N ARG A 40 -2.94 -18.34 11.10
CA ARG A 40 -3.93 -17.29 10.79
C ARG A 40 -3.38 -16.20 9.85
N LEU A 41 -2.08 -15.96 9.82
CA LEU A 41 -1.47 -14.98 8.90
C LEU A 41 -1.37 -15.53 7.47
N ILE A 42 -1.15 -16.83 7.32
CA ILE A 42 -1.10 -17.51 6.03
C ILE A 42 -2.49 -17.51 5.40
N GLU A 43 -3.53 -17.80 6.19
CA GLU A 43 -4.92 -17.62 5.74
C GLU A 43 -5.18 -16.19 5.29
N LYS A 44 -4.78 -15.21 6.09
CA LYS A 44 -4.98 -13.80 5.77
C LYS A 44 -4.21 -13.40 4.50
N LEU A 45 -3.03 -13.97 4.27
CA LEU A 45 -2.25 -13.76 3.05
C LEU A 45 -3.07 -14.18 1.82
N PHE A 46 -3.56 -15.41 1.79
CA PHE A 46 -4.24 -15.95 0.62
C PHE A 46 -5.70 -15.51 0.48
N LYS A 47 -6.46 -15.41 1.59
CA LYS A 47 -7.88 -15.00 1.55
C LYS A 47 -8.07 -13.49 1.41
N VAL A 48 -7.18 -12.68 1.98
CA VAL A 48 -7.36 -11.22 2.05
C VAL A 48 -6.36 -10.47 1.18
N PHE A 49 -5.06 -10.69 1.38
CA PHE A 49 -4.04 -9.85 0.74
C PHE A 49 -3.84 -10.16 -0.74
N VAL A 50 -3.79 -11.43 -1.14
CA VAL A 50 -3.63 -11.82 -2.56
C VAL A 50 -4.79 -11.29 -3.42
N PRO A 51 -6.07 -11.49 -3.08
CA PRO A 51 -7.19 -10.95 -3.86
C PRO A 51 -7.19 -9.41 -3.86
N ARG A 52 -6.88 -8.78 -2.72
CA ARG A 52 -6.84 -7.31 -2.58
C ARG A 52 -5.84 -6.67 -3.54
N TYR A 53 -4.67 -7.27 -3.69
CA TYR A 53 -3.58 -6.68 -4.46
C TYR A 53 -3.49 -7.18 -5.91
N ARG A 54 -4.40 -8.06 -6.35
CA ARG A 54 -4.38 -8.64 -7.71
C ARG A 54 -4.32 -7.61 -8.84
N LEU A 55 -4.95 -6.45 -8.67
CA LEU A 55 -5.01 -5.38 -9.68
C LEU A 55 -4.14 -4.16 -9.34
N TYR A 56 -3.30 -4.25 -8.31
CA TYR A 56 -2.44 -3.14 -7.93
C TYR A 56 -1.31 -2.95 -8.95
N ARG A 57 -1.32 -1.81 -9.65
CA ARG A 57 -0.23 -1.37 -10.55
C ARG A 57 0.82 -0.50 -9.85
N ARG A 58 0.86 -0.52 -8.51
CA ARG A 58 1.70 0.33 -7.67
C ARG A 58 2.26 -0.48 -6.50
N ALA A 59 3.21 0.09 -5.76
CA ALA A 59 3.76 -0.53 -4.56
C ALA A 59 2.67 -0.93 -3.54
N TYR A 60 2.82 -2.11 -2.95
CA TYR A 60 1.89 -2.65 -1.96
C TYR A 60 2.02 -2.00 -0.58
N THR A 61 3.21 -1.51 -0.26
CA THR A 61 3.55 -0.86 1.00
C THR A 61 3.76 0.64 0.84
N SER A 62 3.64 1.36 1.96
CA SER A 62 3.96 2.78 2.10
C SER A 62 4.87 2.94 3.32
N LEU A 63 5.98 3.65 3.16
CA LEU A 63 6.90 3.93 4.26
C LEU A 63 6.79 5.41 4.65
N HIS A 64 6.58 5.66 5.93
CA HIS A 64 6.42 7.01 6.49
C HIS A 64 7.47 7.24 7.57
N ARG A 65 8.43 8.12 7.30
CA ARG A 65 9.42 8.53 8.32
C ARG A 65 8.72 9.34 9.41
N LEU A 66 8.97 8.96 10.66
CA LEU A 66 8.45 9.66 11.84
C LEU A 66 9.41 10.76 12.28
N PRO A 67 8.90 11.84 12.89
CA PRO A 67 9.76 12.81 13.53
C PRO A 67 10.55 12.14 14.66
N ARG A 68 11.79 12.59 14.85
CA ARG A 68 12.61 12.13 15.96
C ARG A 68 11.96 12.58 17.27
N THR A 69 11.82 11.68 18.23
CA THR A 69 11.27 12.01 19.54
C THR A 69 12.19 13.00 20.25
N HIS A 70 11.61 14.05 20.84
CA HIS A 70 12.37 15.09 21.54
C HIS A 70 13.00 14.60 22.86
N TYR A 71 12.52 13.48 23.41
CA TYR A 71 13.02 12.92 24.66
C TYR A 71 14.14 11.91 24.40
N PRO A 72 15.30 12.04 25.06
CA PRO A 72 16.41 11.09 24.93
C PRO A 72 16.06 9.83 25.73
N SER A 73 15.46 8.83 25.08
CA SER A 73 15.52 7.47 25.60
C SER A 73 16.76 6.79 25.01
N ALA A 74 17.44 5.95 25.79
CA ALA A 74 18.59 5.18 25.32
C ALA A 74 18.24 4.29 24.10
N HIS A 75 16.95 4.01 23.89
CA HIS A 75 16.41 3.28 22.74
C HIS A 75 16.02 4.17 21.54
N ALA A 76 16.02 5.50 21.69
CA ALA A 76 15.81 6.46 20.60
C ALA A 76 17.11 6.77 19.82
N PHE A 77 18.15 5.96 20.03
CA PHE A 77 19.50 6.10 19.46
C PHE A 77 19.67 5.48 18.07
N HIS A 78 18.59 5.20 17.35
CA HIS A 78 18.71 4.92 15.92
C HIS A 78 19.07 6.24 15.21
N ALA A 79 20.33 6.39 14.79
CA ALA A 79 20.83 7.57 14.09
C ALA A 79 19.97 7.94 12.86
N GLU A 80 19.34 6.94 12.25
CA GLU A 80 18.50 7.08 11.06
C GLU A 80 17.03 7.47 11.37
N GLY A 81 16.60 7.37 12.62
CA GLY A 81 15.24 7.64 13.08
C GLY A 81 14.28 6.45 12.93
N PHE A 82 12.98 6.71 13.11
CA PHE A 82 11.93 5.69 13.03
C PHE A 82 11.04 5.88 11.80
N ALA A 83 10.40 4.81 11.35
CA ALA A 83 9.42 4.86 10.27
C ALA A 83 8.27 3.88 10.50
N VAL A 84 7.10 4.22 9.96
CA VAL A 84 5.91 3.36 9.90
C VAL A 84 5.85 2.74 8.52
N LEU A 85 5.87 1.41 8.46
CA LEU A 85 5.60 0.64 7.25
C LEU A 85 4.14 0.20 7.25
N GLU A 86 3.39 0.65 6.23
CA GLU A 86 1.96 0.44 6.12
C GLU A 86 1.64 -0.39 4.86
N LEU A 87 0.75 -1.37 4.97
CA LEU A 87 0.14 -2.04 3.82
C LEU A 87 -1.02 -1.21 3.27
N ARG A 88 -1.00 -0.89 1.98
CA ARG A 88 -2.02 -0.04 1.33
C ARG A 88 -3.41 -0.66 1.40
N GLY A 89 -4.43 0.17 1.62
CA GLY A 89 -5.83 -0.28 1.67
C GLY A 89 -6.15 -1.12 2.93
N ASN A 90 -5.40 -0.92 4.01
CA ASN A 90 -5.80 -1.42 5.32
C ASN A 90 -6.98 -0.58 5.87
N PRO A 91 -7.73 -1.10 6.86
CA PRO A 91 -8.90 -0.41 7.41
C PRO A 91 -8.53 0.67 8.46
N TRP A 92 -7.25 0.93 8.70
CA TRP A 92 -6.81 1.88 9.70
C TRP A 92 -6.84 3.31 9.14
N PRO A 93 -6.95 4.33 10.00
CA PRO A 93 -6.76 5.71 9.59
C PRO A 93 -5.42 5.89 8.89
N ALA A 94 -5.41 6.62 7.77
CA ALA A 94 -4.19 6.85 7.00
C ALA A 94 -3.14 7.58 7.85
N VAL A 95 -1.89 7.09 7.85
CA VAL A 95 -0.78 7.64 8.67
C VAL A 95 -0.51 9.10 8.34
N ARG A 96 -0.64 9.48 7.07
CA ARG A 96 -0.75 10.88 6.67
C ARG A 96 -2.23 11.20 6.54
N ALA A 97 -2.71 12.18 7.30
CA ALA A 97 -4.07 12.68 7.14
C ALA A 97 -4.35 12.92 5.65
N ALA A 98 -5.50 12.46 5.15
CA ALA A 98 -5.92 12.69 3.77
C ALA A 98 -5.81 14.19 3.41
N ASN A 99 -6.01 15.06 4.41
CA ASN A 99 -5.93 16.51 4.29
C ASN A 99 -4.53 17.14 4.35
N ARG A 100 -3.47 16.33 4.52
CA ARG A 100 -2.05 16.76 4.51
C ARG A 100 -1.22 15.99 3.48
N GLY A 101 -1.89 15.38 2.50
CA GLY A 101 -1.25 15.03 1.24
C GLY A 101 -0.91 16.30 0.47
N ARG A 102 0.15 16.26 -0.36
CA ARG A 102 0.52 17.37 -1.26
C ARG A 102 -0.68 17.87 -2.08
N ASP A 103 -1.65 17.00 -2.35
CA ASP A 103 -2.83 17.26 -3.19
C ASP A 103 -4.07 17.72 -2.41
N SER A 104 -4.01 17.84 -1.09
CA SER A 104 -5.17 18.24 -0.27
C SER A 104 -5.05 19.63 0.36
N GLU A 105 -4.04 20.41 -0.02
CA GLU A 105 -4.03 21.81 0.35
C GLU A 105 -5.17 22.53 -0.39
N PRO A 106 -6.11 23.17 0.34
CA PRO A 106 -7.18 23.91 -0.30
C PRO A 106 -6.56 25.01 -1.18
N TYR A 107 -7.11 25.18 -2.39
CA TYR A 107 -6.68 26.19 -3.36
C TYR A 107 -5.26 26.04 -3.93
N ARG A 108 -4.64 24.85 -3.88
CA ARG A 108 -3.31 24.63 -4.48
C ARG A 108 -3.19 25.10 -5.93
N HIS A 109 -4.24 24.95 -6.75
CA HIS A 109 -4.25 25.42 -8.13
C HIS A 109 -4.18 26.95 -8.27
N ASN A 110 -4.54 27.70 -7.22
CA ASN A 110 -4.47 29.16 -7.17
C ASN A 110 -3.14 29.69 -6.62
N TYR A 111 -2.22 28.83 -6.20
CA TYR A 111 -0.89 29.29 -5.85
C TYR A 111 -0.26 29.96 -7.07
N LEU A 112 0.29 31.15 -6.85
CA LEU A 112 0.87 31.96 -7.92
C LEU A 112 1.79 31.14 -8.82
N ILE A 113 2.65 30.29 -8.24
CA ILE A 113 3.56 29.44 -9.01
C ILE A 113 2.83 28.42 -9.91
N ASN A 114 1.74 27.81 -9.42
CA ASN A 114 0.97 26.84 -10.20
C ASN A 114 0.19 27.53 -11.32
N ILE A 115 -0.34 28.74 -11.06
CA ILE A 115 -0.98 29.58 -12.08
C ILE A 115 0.02 29.94 -13.19
N LEU A 116 1.20 30.43 -12.82
CA LEU A 116 2.24 30.83 -13.77
C LEU A 116 2.72 29.65 -14.62
N VAL A 117 2.96 28.49 -14.00
CA VAL A 117 3.34 27.27 -14.73
C VAL A 117 2.22 26.82 -15.67
N ALA A 118 0.96 26.85 -15.24
CA ALA A 118 -0.17 26.49 -16.09
C ALA A 118 -0.34 27.45 -17.29
N ALA A 119 -0.13 28.76 -17.08
CA ALA A 119 -0.16 29.74 -18.15
C ALA A 119 0.99 29.53 -19.15
N ALA A 120 2.20 29.26 -18.65
CA ALA A 120 3.35 28.96 -19.50
C ALA A 120 3.13 27.69 -20.35
N GLN A 121 2.59 26.61 -19.76
CA GLN A 121 2.24 25.39 -20.50
C GLN A 121 1.23 25.67 -21.62
N LYS A 122 0.21 26.48 -21.35
CA LYS A 122 -0.78 26.90 -22.36
C LYS A 122 -0.16 27.71 -23.49
N SER A 123 0.83 28.56 -23.21
CA SER A 123 1.52 29.34 -24.25
C SER A 123 2.47 28.52 -25.11
N VAL A 124 3.00 27.39 -24.59
CA VAL A 124 3.95 26.52 -25.31
C VAL A 124 3.23 25.55 -26.25
N LEU A 125 1.99 25.17 -25.92
CA LEU A 125 1.17 24.34 -26.81
C LEU A 125 0.70 25.19 -28.01
N PRO A 126 0.91 24.74 -29.26
CA PRO A 126 0.47 25.49 -30.43
C PRO A 126 -1.05 25.66 -30.42
N ALA A 127 -1.54 26.85 -30.80
CA ALA A 127 -2.94 27.27 -30.78
C ALA A 127 -3.91 26.49 -31.73
N GLY A 128 -3.53 25.29 -32.18
CA GLY A 128 -4.22 24.52 -33.22
C GLY A 128 -5.19 23.44 -32.73
N SER A 129 -5.42 23.28 -31.43
CA SER A 129 -6.29 22.23 -30.87
C SER A 129 -7.42 22.77 -29.99
N GLN A 130 -8.00 23.90 -30.37
CA GLN A 130 -9.38 24.23 -29.98
C GLN A 130 -10.33 23.88 -31.14
N SER A 131 -10.60 22.59 -31.31
CA SER A 131 -11.69 22.12 -32.16
C SER A 131 -12.92 21.83 -31.30
N SER A 132 -13.89 22.73 -31.39
CA SER A 132 -15.34 22.45 -31.40
C SER A 132 -15.87 21.38 -30.44
N THR A 133 -16.39 21.82 -29.30
CA THR A 133 -17.56 21.17 -28.67
C THR A 133 -18.52 22.26 -28.22
N SER A 134 -19.06 22.97 -29.20
CA SER A 134 -20.34 23.67 -29.11
C SER A 134 -21.35 22.87 -29.93
N SER A 135 -22.35 22.30 -29.28
CA SER A 135 -23.55 21.71 -29.88
C SER A 135 -24.56 21.42 -28.77
N PRO A 136 -25.88 21.42 -29.08
CA PRO A 136 -26.86 22.37 -28.56
C PRO A 136 -27.64 21.89 -27.34
#